data_AF-A0A9F7RN63-F1
#
_entry.id   AF-A0A9F7RN63-F1
#
_cell.length_a   1.000
_cell.length_b   1.000
_cell.length_c   1.000
_cell.angle_alpha   90.00
_cell.angle_beta   90.00
_cell.angle_gamma   90.00
#
_symmetry.space_group_name_H-M   'P 1'
#
loop_
_entity.id
_entity.type
_entity.pdbx_description
1 polymer ?
#
loop_
_entity_poly.entity_id
_entity_poly.type
_entity_poly.pdbx_seq_one_letter_code
_entity_poly.pdbx_strand_id
1 'polypeptide(L)'
;MHVFWTGGRKPEYPEEIPKAQGGHANSAHPEAAGIKLPTLETVQRQFSPRRQDSECPLKQVYLLPLQHVDTVSESNVKESAEFALRERSMWLAQAVLDEAMEVQHHWDRFCFSTASLQQQVSWVLRKLQDLQDAMHQLDLGLAEMENKWEGWCSEGQTLVSYMPDGFEESASAMNQHRQFVDAQVDSRLLSQDFLSVSVQYPWQRAIFHNSVPYYINHQMQTTSWDHPMMTQLFQSMTELRHVRFSAYRTALKSRRVQKALCLDLLDLAMAHGVFEQHQLTDNEQVLEVPAIITCLFTIYTELQQVYPDLIDIPLCVDLCLNWLLNVYDRDRSGKVQILSMKIGLLSLSKGHLGEKYKYLFTQVASSAGVCNPKQLALLLHTTIQIPYQLGEAAAFGGSNVEPSIHSCFQHVGDKDTVELEEFVEWMHLEPQSMVWLPVLHRLAAAETAKHKAKCNICKEFPMVGFRYRSLKRFNYDVCQRCFFTGRTTRSHKLTYPMVEYCTPTTSGEDVRDFTKVLKNKFRSKKYFSKHPRLGYLPVQTIDQTSEEYTCSQMSLQSPQRTPCAQQVMDICGIRNTPDR
;
A
#
# COMPACT_ATOMS: atom_id res chain seq x y z
N MET A 1 49.25 -18.92 -45.42
CA MET A 1 48.99 -20.34 -45.10
C MET A 1 47.47 -20.52 -45.18
N HIS A 2 46.92 -21.20 -46.21
CA HIS A 2 46.84 -22.67 -46.37
C HIS A 2 45.91 -23.31 -45.33
N VAL A 3 44.79 -24.01 -45.62
CA VAL A 3 44.03 -24.43 -46.85
C VAL A 3 42.53 -24.55 -46.42
N PHE A 4 41.51 -23.99 -47.12
CA PHE A 4 40.51 -24.64 -48.05
C PHE A 4 39.95 -26.01 -47.54
N TRP A 5 38.72 -26.52 -47.78
CA TRP A 5 37.50 -26.20 -48.59
C TRP A 5 36.37 -27.20 -48.14
N THR A 6 35.04 -27.18 -48.43
CA THR A 6 34.07 -26.29 -49.13
C THR A 6 32.61 -26.68 -48.78
N GLY A 7 31.63 -25.79 -49.02
CA GLY A 7 30.29 -26.15 -49.55
C GLY A 7 29.09 -26.24 -48.60
N GLY A 8 27.86 -25.82 -48.96
CA GLY A 8 27.48 -24.87 -50.03
C GLY A 8 26.07 -25.04 -50.64
N ARG A 9 25.22 -23.99 -50.53
CA ARG A 9 23.90 -23.77 -51.22
C ARG A 9 22.77 -24.74 -50.82
N LYS A 10 21.48 -24.49 -51.10
CA LYS A 10 20.55 -23.32 -50.91
C LYS A 10 19.09 -23.90 -50.96
N PRO A 11 17.97 -23.16 -50.74
CA PRO A 11 16.66 -23.75 -50.41
C PRO A 11 15.76 -24.08 -51.61
N GLU A 12 14.70 -24.85 -51.37
CA GLU A 12 13.63 -25.19 -52.32
C GLU A 12 12.20 -25.06 -51.74
N TYR A 13 11.32 -24.51 -52.58
CA TYR A 13 9.85 -24.46 -52.67
C TYR A 13 9.59 -24.10 -54.17
N PRO A 14 8.44 -24.37 -54.84
CA PRO A 14 7.07 -24.32 -54.30
C PRO A 14 6.07 -25.36 -54.91
N GLU A 15 4.75 -25.09 -54.77
CA GLU A 15 3.59 -25.59 -55.57
C GLU A 15 3.27 -27.12 -55.49
N GLU A 16 2.03 -27.63 -55.68
CA GLU A 16 0.85 -27.21 -56.46
C GLU A 16 -0.53 -27.34 -55.73
N ILE A 17 -1.64 -27.19 -56.49
CA ILE A 17 -3.06 -27.04 -56.08
C ILE A 17 -3.92 -28.23 -56.59
N PRO A 18 -5.05 -28.58 -55.92
CA PRO A 18 -6.25 -29.05 -56.65
C PRO A 18 -7.47 -28.13 -56.50
N LYS A 19 -8.36 -28.11 -57.51
CA LYS A 19 -9.51 -27.19 -57.65
C LYS A 19 -10.83 -27.74 -57.10
N ALA A 20 -11.81 -26.86 -56.93
CA ALA A 20 -13.11 -27.13 -56.31
C ALA A 20 -14.26 -27.51 -57.26
N GLN A 21 -15.22 -28.26 -56.74
CA GLN A 21 -16.65 -28.33 -57.10
C GLN A 21 -17.43 -28.65 -55.81
N GLY A 22 -18.65 -28.17 -55.54
CA GLY A 22 -19.43 -27.13 -56.20
C GLY A 22 -20.88 -27.10 -55.65
N GLY A 23 -21.35 -25.92 -55.21
CA GLY A 23 -22.77 -25.58 -55.01
C GLY A 23 -23.61 -26.34 -53.97
N HIS A 24 -24.05 -25.66 -52.91
CA HIS A 24 -25.45 -25.20 -52.79
C HIS A 24 -25.61 -24.25 -51.59
N ALA A 25 -26.57 -23.31 -51.68
CA ALA A 25 -26.86 -22.34 -50.64
C ALA A 25 -27.91 -22.84 -49.64
N ASN A 26 -27.84 -22.35 -48.40
CA ASN A 26 -29.01 -22.17 -47.54
C ASN A 26 -28.73 -21.07 -46.50
N SER A 27 -29.72 -20.24 -46.23
CA SER A 27 -29.68 -19.17 -45.23
C SER A 27 -30.01 -19.69 -43.83
N ALA A 28 -29.30 -19.19 -42.82
CA ALA A 28 -29.63 -19.38 -41.41
C ALA A 28 -29.29 -18.11 -40.62
N HIS A 29 -30.11 -17.75 -39.64
CA HIS A 29 -29.87 -16.62 -38.76
C HIS A 29 -28.71 -16.89 -37.79
N PRO A 30 -27.99 -15.85 -37.31
CA PRO A 30 -27.14 -16.00 -36.14
C PRO A 30 -28.00 -16.25 -34.89
N GLU A 31 -27.87 -17.44 -34.28
CA GLU A 31 -28.48 -17.70 -32.98
C GLU A 31 -27.84 -16.81 -31.89
N ALA A 32 -28.65 -16.30 -30.97
CA ALA A 32 -28.16 -15.46 -29.89
C ALA A 32 -27.24 -16.26 -28.96
N ALA A 33 -26.01 -15.77 -28.75
CA ALA A 33 -25.05 -16.34 -27.81
C ALA A 33 -25.51 -16.12 -26.35
N GLY A 34 -26.44 -16.96 -25.89
CA GLY A 34 -27.09 -16.84 -24.59
C GLY A 34 -26.10 -16.86 -23.43
N ILE A 35 -26.12 -15.81 -22.60
CA ILE A 35 -25.30 -15.68 -21.38
C ILE A 35 -25.66 -16.84 -20.44
N LYS A 36 -24.76 -17.81 -20.30
CA LYS A 36 -24.89 -18.89 -19.31
C LYS A 36 -24.63 -18.36 -17.90
N LEU A 37 -25.69 -17.87 -17.27
CA LEU A 37 -25.75 -17.69 -15.81
C LEU A 37 -25.29 -18.99 -15.12
N PRO A 38 -24.44 -18.92 -14.08
CA PRO A 38 -23.91 -20.10 -13.42
C PRO A 38 -25.02 -20.87 -12.72
N THR A 39 -25.11 -22.18 -12.98
CA THR A 39 -26.05 -23.06 -12.28
C THR A 39 -25.74 -23.13 -10.79
N LEU A 40 -26.76 -23.44 -9.98
CA LEU A 40 -26.70 -23.41 -8.52
C LEU A 40 -25.59 -24.34 -7.94
N GLU A 41 -25.31 -25.46 -8.61
CA GLU A 41 -24.17 -26.36 -8.30
C GLU A 41 -22.80 -25.70 -8.48
N THR A 42 -22.67 -24.79 -9.46
CA THR A 42 -21.42 -24.08 -9.75
C THR A 42 -21.09 -23.10 -8.62
N VAL A 43 -22.12 -22.43 -8.10
CA VAL A 43 -22.02 -21.57 -6.91
C VAL A 43 -21.72 -22.42 -5.66
N GLN A 44 -22.40 -23.56 -5.45
CA GLN A 44 -22.09 -24.47 -4.34
C GLN A 44 -20.65 -25.03 -4.37
N ARG A 45 -20.03 -25.18 -5.55
CA ARG A 45 -18.61 -25.56 -5.68
C ARG A 45 -17.64 -24.45 -5.31
N GLN A 46 -18.00 -23.18 -5.53
CA GLN A 46 -17.21 -22.04 -5.04
C GLN A 46 -17.33 -21.87 -3.51
N PHE A 47 -18.49 -22.17 -2.93
CA PHE A 47 -18.74 -22.06 -1.47
C PHE A 47 -18.55 -23.37 -0.68
N SER A 48 -18.00 -24.42 -1.30
CA SER A 48 -17.52 -25.59 -0.56
C SER A 48 -16.23 -25.22 0.19
N PRO A 49 -16.22 -25.16 1.54
CA PRO A 49 -15.01 -24.79 2.26
C PRO A 49 -13.94 -25.84 2.01
N ARG A 50 -12.78 -25.43 1.50
CA ARG A 50 -11.56 -26.24 1.59
C ARG A 50 -11.34 -26.54 3.07
N ARG A 51 -11.50 -27.81 3.46
CA ARG A 51 -11.03 -28.31 4.76
C ARG A 51 -9.50 -28.24 4.77
N GLN A 52 -8.97 -27.06 5.07
CA GLN A 52 -7.72 -26.99 5.82
C GLN A 52 -8.06 -27.50 7.23
N ASP A 53 -7.19 -28.34 7.79
CA ASP A 53 -7.38 -28.89 9.13
C ASP A 53 -7.04 -27.84 10.21
N SER A 54 -7.87 -26.80 10.30
CA SER A 54 -7.95 -25.95 11.48
C SER A 54 -8.55 -26.76 12.62
N GLU A 55 -7.82 -26.85 13.74
CA GLU A 55 -8.30 -27.54 14.94
C GLU A 55 -9.49 -26.78 15.55
N CYS A 56 -10.71 -27.21 15.22
CA CYS A 56 -11.93 -26.69 15.82
C CYS A 56 -11.84 -26.80 17.36
N PRO A 57 -12.04 -25.71 18.14
CA PRO A 57 -11.87 -25.71 19.60
C PRO A 57 -12.67 -26.80 20.32
N LEU A 58 -13.84 -27.16 19.81
CA LEU A 58 -14.69 -28.23 20.34
C LEU A 58 -13.99 -29.61 20.36
N LYS A 59 -13.02 -29.87 19.47
CA LYS A 59 -12.22 -31.12 19.50
C LYS A 59 -11.24 -31.19 20.68
N GLN A 60 -10.78 -30.05 21.21
CA GLN A 60 -9.85 -30.02 22.35
C GLN A 60 -10.54 -30.30 23.70
N VAL A 61 -11.87 -30.22 23.77
CA VAL A 61 -12.64 -30.47 25.00
C VAL A 61 -12.57 -31.95 25.45
N TYR A 62 -12.31 -32.88 24.54
CA TYR A 62 -12.31 -34.33 24.81
C TYR A 62 -10.95 -34.92 25.24
N LEU A 63 -9.86 -34.15 25.24
CA LEU A 63 -8.50 -34.69 25.46
C LEU A 63 -7.66 -33.82 26.42
N LEU A 64 -7.94 -33.92 27.72
CA LEU A 64 -7.03 -33.52 28.79
C LEU A 64 -6.91 -34.66 29.84
N PRO A 65 -5.69 -35.04 30.29
CA PRO A 65 -5.54 -36.12 31.25
C PRO A 65 -6.03 -35.75 32.65
N LEU A 66 -6.65 -36.70 33.34
CA LEU A 66 -6.82 -36.65 34.79
C LEU A 66 -5.43 -36.73 35.45
N GLN A 67 -5.03 -35.69 36.16
CA GLN A 67 -3.86 -35.74 37.06
C GLN A 67 -4.31 -36.17 38.45
N HIS A 68 -3.49 -36.99 39.13
CA HIS A 68 -3.74 -37.44 40.49
C HIS A 68 -3.91 -36.25 41.46
N VAL A 69 -4.92 -36.35 42.32
CA VAL A 69 -5.09 -35.51 43.51
C VAL A 69 -5.37 -36.46 44.67
N ASP A 70 -4.33 -36.81 45.42
CA ASP A 70 -4.45 -37.73 46.54
C ASP A 70 -4.95 -36.99 47.80
N THR A 71 -5.86 -37.63 48.55
CA THR A 71 -6.26 -37.26 49.94
C THR A 71 -6.94 -35.90 50.17
N VAL A 72 -8.19 -35.74 49.72
CA VAL A 72 -9.18 -34.79 50.30
C VAL A 72 -10.54 -35.48 50.44
N SER A 73 -11.35 -35.10 51.44
CA SER A 73 -12.65 -35.71 51.76
C SER A 73 -13.73 -35.52 50.68
N GLU A 74 -14.55 -36.55 50.47
CA GLU A 74 -15.48 -36.69 49.33
C GLU A 74 -16.51 -35.56 49.17
N SER A 75 -16.89 -34.87 50.25
CA SER A 75 -17.83 -33.73 50.22
C SER A 75 -17.31 -32.60 49.33
N ASN A 76 -16.07 -32.17 49.56
CA ASN A 76 -15.50 -30.98 48.93
C ASN A 76 -15.15 -31.24 47.46
N VAL A 77 -14.89 -32.50 47.11
CA VAL A 77 -14.63 -32.92 45.73
C VAL A 77 -15.88 -32.76 44.87
N LYS A 78 -17.08 -33.05 45.40
CA LYS A 78 -18.34 -32.87 44.67
C LYS A 78 -18.65 -31.40 44.40
N GLU A 79 -18.59 -30.53 45.41
CA GLU A 79 -18.84 -29.10 45.21
C GLU A 79 -17.82 -28.47 44.24
N SER A 80 -16.53 -28.82 44.35
CA SER A 80 -15.51 -28.35 43.42
C SER A 80 -15.71 -28.87 42.00
N ALA A 81 -16.22 -30.10 41.82
CA ALA A 81 -16.52 -30.66 40.51
C ALA A 81 -17.77 -30.02 39.88
N GLU A 82 -18.82 -29.77 40.67
CA GLU A 82 -20.01 -29.04 40.20
C GLU A 82 -19.68 -27.59 39.84
N PHE A 83 -18.85 -26.91 40.63
CA PHE A 83 -18.39 -25.56 40.32
C PHE A 83 -17.62 -25.53 38.99
N ALA A 84 -16.63 -26.42 38.81
CA ALA A 84 -15.88 -26.52 37.56
C ALA A 84 -16.74 -26.94 36.35
N LEU A 85 -17.80 -27.73 36.57
CA LEU A 85 -18.76 -28.08 35.52
C LEU A 85 -19.63 -26.88 35.11
N ARG A 86 -20.08 -26.06 36.07
CA ARG A 86 -20.85 -24.83 35.82
C ARG A 86 -20.00 -23.75 35.15
N GLU A 87 -18.74 -23.59 35.57
CA GLU A 87 -17.80 -22.66 34.93
C GLU A 87 -17.54 -23.05 33.47
N ARG A 88 -17.34 -24.35 33.19
CA ARG A 88 -17.21 -24.87 31.81
C ARG A 88 -18.49 -24.71 30.99
N SER A 89 -19.67 -24.94 31.56
CA SER A 89 -20.93 -24.78 30.81
C SER A 89 -21.23 -23.30 30.52
N MET A 90 -20.91 -22.37 31.42
CA MET A 90 -20.91 -20.93 31.14
C MET A 90 -19.93 -20.57 30.01
N TRP A 91 -18.69 -21.07 30.05
CA TRP A 91 -17.69 -20.75 29.03
C TRP A 91 -18.07 -21.28 27.65
N LEU A 92 -18.64 -22.49 27.58
CA LEU A 92 -19.20 -23.06 26.35
C LEU A 92 -20.42 -22.27 25.85
N ALA A 93 -21.32 -21.84 26.74
CA ALA A 93 -22.46 -21.01 26.36
C ALA A 93 -22.01 -19.64 25.82
N GLN A 94 -21.01 -19.01 26.43
CA GLN A 94 -20.44 -17.75 25.93
C GLN A 94 -19.77 -17.94 24.57
N ALA A 95 -18.94 -18.98 24.39
CA ALA A 95 -18.30 -19.25 23.11
C ALA A 95 -19.31 -19.52 21.98
N VAL A 96 -20.42 -20.19 22.27
CA VAL A 96 -21.53 -20.40 21.31
C VAL A 96 -22.27 -19.09 21.00
N LEU A 97 -22.42 -18.19 21.98
CA LEU A 97 -22.99 -16.85 21.75
C LEU A 97 -22.05 -15.95 20.93
N ASP A 98 -20.74 -16.01 21.19
CA ASP A 98 -19.73 -15.24 20.45
C ASP A 98 -19.67 -15.69 18.97
N GLU A 99 -19.62 -17.01 18.71
CA GLU A 99 -19.71 -17.58 17.36
C GLU A 99 -21.06 -17.24 16.68
N ALA A 100 -22.18 -17.25 17.42
CA ALA A 100 -23.48 -16.85 16.87
C ALA A 100 -23.53 -15.35 16.50
N MET A 101 -22.90 -14.47 17.28
CA MET A 101 -22.75 -13.06 16.93
C MET A 101 -21.83 -12.86 15.72
N GLU A 102 -20.76 -13.64 15.58
CA GLU A 102 -19.88 -13.59 14.41
C GLU A 102 -20.59 -14.09 13.14
N VAL A 103 -21.40 -15.16 13.24
CA VAL A 103 -22.27 -15.62 12.14
C VAL A 103 -23.33 -14.58 11.78
N GLN A 104 -23.99 -13.96 12.76
CA GLN A 104 -24.97 -12.90 12.53
C GLN A 104 -24.32 -11.68 11.82
N HIS A 105 -23.16 -11.22 12.29
CA HIS A 105 -22.42 -10.13 11.67
C HIS A 105 -21.95 -10.46 10.24
N HIS A 106 -21.55 -11.71 9.98
CA HIS A 106 -21.25 -12.16 8.61
C HIS A 106 -22.50 -12.25 7.74
N TRP A 107 -23.66 -12.63 8.29
CA TRP A 107 -24.94 -12.65 7.59
C TRP A 107 -25.42 -11.23 7.22
N ASP A 108 -25.36 -10.28 8.16
CA ASP A 108 -25.74 -8.89 7.91
C ASP A 108 -24.79 -8.22 6.89
N ARG A 109 -23.49 -8.54 6.96
CA ARG A 109 -22.51 -8.12 5.95
C ARG A 109 -22.78 -8.75 4.57
N PHE A 110 -23.21 -10.00 4.52
CA PHE A 110 -23.63 -10.66 3.28
C PHE A 110 -24.88 -10.00 2.69
N CYS A 111 -25.91 -9.74 3.50
CA CYS A 111 -27.14 -9.03 3.11
C CYS A 111 -26.85 -7.60 2.60
N PHE A 112 -25.91 -6.88 3.23
CA PHE A 112 -25.46 -5.58 2.73
C PHE A 112 -24.71 -5.71 1.39
N SER A 113 -23.85 -6.72 1.25
CA SER A 113 -23.10 -6.97 0.02
C SER A 113 -24.00 -7.41 -1.14
N THR A 114 -25.07 -8.18 -0.90
CA THR A 114 -26.04 -8.58 -1.94
C THR A 114 -26.95 -7.43 -2.34
N ALA A 115 -27.38 -6.58 -1.39
CA ALA A 115 -28.09 -5.34 -1.70
C ALA A 115 -27.22 -4.38 -2.54
N SER A 116 -25.93 -4.25 -2.21
CA SER A 116 -24.96 -3.46 -2.99
C SER A 116 -24.76 -4.04 -4.40
N LEU A 117 -24.56 -5.35 -4.53
CA LEU A 117 -24.49 -6.04 -5.84
C LEU A 117 -25.77 -5.85 -6.65
N GLN A 118 -26.95 -5.88 -6.03
CA GLN A 118 -28.23 -5.67 -6.72
C GLN A 118 -28.38 -4.22 -7.21
N GLN A 119 -27.87 -3.23 -6.46
CA GLN A 119 -27.79 -1.83 -6.92
C GLN A 119 -26.78 -1.67 -8.06
N GLN A 120 -25.60 -2.30 -7.97
CA GLN A 120 -24.59 -2.29 -9.04
C GLN A 120 -25.13 -2.93 -10.33
N VAL A 121 -25.78 -4.10 -10.25
CA VAL A 121 -26.43 -4.75 -11.40
C VAL A 121 -27.54 -3.87 -11.97
N SER A 122 -28.36 -3.23 -11.14
CA SER A 122 -29.40 -2.29 -11.62
C SER A 122 -28.80 -1.06 -12.33
N TRP A 123 -27.67 -0.54 -11.84
CA TRP A 123 -26.94 0.57 -12.46
C TRP A 123 -26.29 0.14 -13.79
N VAL A 124 -25.65 -1.03 -13.85
CA VAL A 124 -25.05 -1.59 -15.07
C VAL A 124 -26.14 -1.86 -16.12
N LEU A 125 -27.27 -2.46 -15.73
CA LEU A 125 -28.41 -2.66 -16.64
C LEU A 125 -28.92 -1.32 -17.20
N ARG A 126 -29.01 -0.27 -16.37
CA ARG A 126 -29.40 1.06 -16.84
C ARG A 126 -28.36 1.68 -17.78
N LYS A 127 -27.07 1.48 -17.52
CA LYS A 127 -26.00 1.95 -18.43
C LYS A 127 -25.94 1.19 -19.74
N LEU A 128 -26.28 -0.10 -19.75
CA LEU A 128 -26.47 -0.88 -20.96
C LEU A 128 -27.71 -0.42 -21.75
N GLN A 129 -28.79 -0.05 -21.06
CA GLN A 129 -29.96 0.59 -21.68
C GLN A 129 -29.58 1.94 -22.33
N ASP A 130 -28.91 2.83 -21.58
CA ASP A 130 -28.44 4.12 -22.09
C ASP A 130 -27.54 3.96 -23.34
N LEU A 131 -26.67 2.93 -23.36
CA LEU A 131 -25.80 2.60 -24.49
C LEU A 131 -26.57 2.00 -25.68
N GLN A 132 -27.57 1.16 -25.43
CA GLN A 132 -28.41 0.57 -26.48
C GLN A 132 -29.28 1.64 -27.15
N ASP A 133 -29.83 2.58 -26.37
CA ASP A 133 -30.59 3.72 -26.89
C ASP A 133 -29.66 4.65 -27.70
N ALA A 134 -28.44 4.92 -27.24
CA ALA A 134 -27.44 5.70 -27.97
C ALA A 134 -26.98 5.02 -29.27
N MET A 135 -26.80 3.69 -29.26
CA MET A 135 -26.48 2.91 -30.46
C MET A 135 -27.62 2.98 -31.49
N HIS A 136 -28.88 2.89 -31.04
CA HIS A 136 -30.03 3.05 -31.93
C HIS A 136 -30.13 4.46 -32.55
N GLN A 137 -29.74 5.52 -31.82
CA GLN A 137 -29.64 6.87 -32.39
C GLN A 137 -28.52 6.97 -33.44
N LEU A 138 -27.41 6.24 -33.28
CA LEU A 138 -26.34 6.15 -34.27
C LEU A 138 -26.78 5.36 -35.51
N ASP A 139 -27.51 4.25 -35.36
CA ASP A 139 -28.07 3.48 -36.47
C ASP A 139 -29.05 4.33 -37.31
N LEU A 140 -29.91 5.12 -36.65
CA LEU A 140 -30.81 6.06 -37.29
C LEU A 140 -30.04 7.18 -38.02
N GLY A 141 -28.99 7.72 -37.40
CA GLY A 141 -28.11 8.72 -38.01
C GLY A 141 -27.34 8.18 -39.22
N LEU A 142 -26.89 6.92 -39.17
CA LEU A 142 -26.25 6.23 -40.28
C LEU A 142 -27.24 6.01 -41.43
N ALA A 143 -28.45 5.52 -41.15
CA ALA A 143 -29.50 5.39 -42.16
C ALA A 143 -29.85 6.75 -42.81
N GLU A 144 -29.91 7.83 -42.03
CA GLU A 144 -30.09 9.19 -42.58
C GLU A 144 -28.93 9.63 -43.48
N MET A 145 -27.67 9.31 -43.12
CA MET A 145 -26.50 9.61 -43.95
C MET A 145 -26.49 8.77 -45.23
N GLU A 146 -26.85 7.49 -45.14
CA GLU A 146 -26.91 6.56 -46.27
C GLU A 146 -27.99 6.97 -47.27
N ASN A 147 -29.19 7.35 -46.81
CA ASN A 147 -30.24 7.91 -47.67
C ASN A 147 -29.82 9.23 -48.34
N LYS A 148 -29.06 10.10 -47.63
CA LYS A 148 -28.51 11.34 -48.23
C LYS A 148 -27.43 11.03 -49.27
N TRP A 149 -26.60 10.01 -49.02
CA TRP A 149 -25.54 9.55 -49.91
C TRP A 149 -26.10 8.87 -51.18
N GLU A 150 -27.14 8.04 -51.06
CA GLU A 150 -27.87 7.49 -52.22
C GLU A 150 -28.54 8.61 -53.04
N GLY A 151 -29.07 9.64 -52.37
CA GLY A 151 -29.56 10.85 -53.03
C GLY A 151 -28.46 11.56 -53.84
N TRP A 152 -27.28 11.78 -53.25
CA TRP A 152 -26.13 12.38 -53.94
C TRP A 152 -25.61 11.50 -55.08
N CYS A 153 -25.62 10.17 -54.94
CA CYS A 153 -25.29 9.24 -56.02
C CYS A 153 -26.32 9.25 -57.16
N SER A 154 -27.59 9.54 -56.85
CA SER A 154 -28.67 9.64 -57.84
C SER A 154 -28.59 10.92 -58.67
N GLU A 155 -28.16 12.04 -58.07
CA GLU A 155 -27.87 13.30 -58.78
C GLU A 155 -26.47 13.28 -59.44
N GLY A 156 -25.55 12.45 -58.95
CA GLY A 156 -24.12 12.44 -59.28
C GLY A 156 -23.66 11.52 -60.41
N GLN A 157 -24.51 11.15 -61.39
CA GLN A 157 -24.10 10.29 -62.51
C GLN A 157 -23.19 11.01 -63.55
N THR A 158 -21.94 11.36 -63.19
CA THR A 158 -20.76 11.37 -64.11
C THR A 158 -19.44 11.77 -63.41
N LEU A 159 -18.82 10.87 -62.63
CA LEU A 159 -17.34 10.74 -62.63
C LEU A 159 -16.88 9.37 -62.06
N VAL A 160 -16.48 8.45 -62.93
CA VAL A 160 -15.80 7.19 -62.53
C VAL A 160 -14.40 7.18 -63.13
N SER A 161 -13.46 7.81 -62.43
CA SER A 161 -12.03 7.75 -62.69
C SER A 161 -11.26 8.27 -61.47
N TYR A 162 -10.10 7.68 -61.19
CA TYR A 162 -9.26 7.89 -59.99
C TYR A 162 -9.80 7.30 -58.68
N MET A 163 -9.27 6.12 -58.34
CA MET A 163 -9.13 5.63 -56.97
C MET A 163 -7.95 4.64 -56.94
N PRO A 164 -6.87 4.98 -56.21
CA PRO A 164 -6.19 4.00 -55.37
C PRO A 164 -6.00 4.49 -53.91
N ASP A 165 -6.61 5.62 -53.54
CA ASP A 165 -6.22 6.40 -52.36
C ASP A 165 -6.90 5.97 -51.04
N GLY A 166 -7.98 5.18 -51.11
CA GLY A 166 -8.82 4.82 -49.95
C GLY A 166 -8.14 4.04 -48.82
N PHE A 167 -6.91 3.54 -49.01
CA PHE A 167 -6.13 2.92 -47.93
C PHE A 167 -5.42 3.94 -47.03
N GLU A 168 -5.02 5.10 -47.56
CA GLU A 168 -4.44 6.18 -46.75
C GLU A 168 -5.53 6.93 -45.98
N GLU A 169 -6.71 7.15 -46.57
CA GLU A 169 -7.85 7.73 -45.85
C GLU A 169 -8.31 6.85 -44.68
N SER A 170 -8.37 5.53 -44.84
CA SER A 170 -8.75 4.62 -43.75
C SER A 170 -7.73 4.65 -42.60
N ALA A 171 -6.43 4.63 -42.92
CA ALA A 171 -5.37 4.76 -41.91
C ALA A 171 -5.39 6.15 -41.23
N SER A 172 -5.63 7.21 -41.99
CA SER A 172 -5.79 8.59 -41.50
C SER A 172 -6.99 8.71 -40.56
N ALA A 173 -8.16 8.17 -40.93
CA ALA A 173 -9.37 8.17 -40.12
C ALA A 173 -9.21 7.36 -38.83
N MET A 174 -8.54 6.20 -38.87
CA MET A 174 -8.20 5.44 -37.66
C MET A 174 -7.24 6.23 -36.74
N ASN A 175 -6.26 6.94 -37.31
CA ASN A 175 -5.32 7.75 -36.54
C ASN A 175 -5.99 9.02 -35.95
N GLN A 176 -6.89 9.66 -36.70
CA GLN A 176 -7.73 10.76 -36.22
C GLN A 176 -8.71 10.31 -35.13
N HIS A 177 -9.35 9.15 -35.28
CA HIS A 177 -10.22 8.58 -34.26
C HIS A 177 -9.44 8.26 -32.98
N ARG A 178 -8.23 7.70 -33.12
CA ARG A 178 -7.31 7.51 -31.99
C ARG A 178 -6.93 8.84 -31.32
N GLN A 179 -6.50 9.83 -32.09
CA GLN A 179 -6.18 11.17 -31.56
C GLN A 179 -7.38 11.84 -30.87
N PHE A 180 -8.60 11.63 -31.37
CA PHE A 180 -9.84 12.11 -30.75
C PHE A 180 -10.14 11.38 -29.43
N VAL A 181 -9.95 10.05 -29.38
CA VAL A 181 -10.11 9.25 -28.15
C VAL A 181 -9.04 9.63 -27.12
N ASP A 182 -7.78 9.72 -27.53
CA ASP A 182 -6.66 10.13 -26.67
C ASP A 182 -6.92 11.54 -26.10
N ALA A 183 -7.32 12.51 -26.95
CA ALA A 183 -7.70 13.87 -26.50
C ALA A 183 -8.97 13.90 -25.62
N GLN A 184 -9.93 12.99 -25.81
CA GLN A 184 -11.10 12.87 -24.95
C GLN A 184 -10.76 12.23 -23.60
N VAL A 185 -9.77 11.34 -23.54
CA VAL A 185 -9.19 10.83 -22.29
C VAL A 185 -8.45 11.95 -21.58
N ASP A 186 -7.55 12.67 -22.24
CA ASP A 186 -6.83 13.81 -21.66
C ASP A 186 -7.79 14.87 -21.10
N SER A 187 -8.86 15.21 -21.83
CA SER A 187 -9.90 16.15 -21.36
C SER A 187 -10.59 15.67 -20.08
N ARG A 188 -10.82 14.35 -19.91
CA ARG A 188 -11.39 13.75 -18.69
C ARG A 188 -10.38 13.61 -17.55
N LEU A 189 -9.09 13.44 -17.86
CA LEU A 189 -8.01 13.46 -16.86
C LEU A 189 -7.85 14.87 -16.28
N LEU A 190 -7.89 15.90 -17.14
CA LEU A 190 -7.81 17.32 -16.78
C LEU A 190 -9.02 17.79 -15.97
N SER A 191 -10.24 17.36 -16.30
CA SER A 191 -11.45 17.66 -15.50
C SER A 191 -11.51 16.86 -14.19
N GLN A 192 -10.74 15.78 -14.09
CA GLN A 192 -10.77 14.78 -13.00
C GLN A 192 -12.10 14.03 -12.85
N ASP A 193 -13.06 14.15 -13.77
CA ASP A 193 -14.38 13.54 -13.64
C ASP A 193 -14.32 12.01 -13.49
N PHE A 194 -13.30 11.38 -14.11
CA PHE A 194 -13.07 9.94 -14.00
C PHE A 194 -12.76 9.48 -12.56
N LEU A 195 -12.27 10.36 -11.67
CA LEU A 195 -12.02 10.06 -10.26
C LEU A 195 -13.29 10.15 -9.41
N SER A 196 -14.42 10.63 -9.94
CA SER A 196 -15.68 10.70 -9.19
C SER A 196 -16.17 9.34 -8.69
N VAL A 197 -15.83 8.25 -9.40
CA VAL A 197 -16.21 6.86 -9.06
C VAL A 197 -15.36 6.21 -7.97
N SER A 198 -14.27 6.86 -7.53
CA SER A 198 -13.44 6.39 -6.40
C SER A 198 -14.20 6.31 -5.08
N VAL A 199 -15.27 7.11 -4.94
CA VAL A 199 -16.16 7.13 -3.78
C VAL A 199 -17.57 6.72 -4.17
N GLN A 200 -18.29 6.17 -3.18
CA GLN A 200 -19.68 5.75 -3.30
C GLN A 200 -20.54 6.43 -2.23
N TYR A 201 -21.84 6.54 -2.48
CA TYR A 201 -22.79 7.12 -1.52
C TYR A 201 -22.64 6.48 -0.13
N PRO A 202 -22.59 7.26 0.98
CA PRO A 202 -22.97 8.67 1.12
C PRO A 202 -21.89 9.70 0.73
N TRP A 203 -20.74 9.26 0.21
CA TRP A 203 -19.64 10.15 -0.18
C TRP A 203 -19.73 10.62 -1.64
N GLN A 204 -19.30 11.85 -1.88
CA GLN A 204 -19.10 12.45 -3.20
C GLN A 204 -17.74 13.16 -3.24
N ARG A 205 -16.98 12.96 -4.31
CA ARG A 205 -15.76 13.72 -4.61
C ARG A 205 -16.13 15.05 -5.24
N ALA A 206 -15.48 16.12 -4.81
CA ALA A 206 -15.63 17.47 -5.30
C ALA A 206 -14.25 18.13 -5.45
N ILE A 207 -14.19 19.27 -6.15
CA ILE A 207 -12.95 19.96 -6.50
C ILE A 207 -13.02 21.39 -5.95
N PHE A 208 -11.98 21.79 -5.22
CA PHE A 208 -11.80 23.14 -4.66
C PHE A 208 -10.88 23.98 -5.56
N HIS A 209 -10.46 25.17 -5.12
CA HIS A 209 -9.52 25.99 -5.87
C HIS A 209 -8.20 25.24 -6.16
N ASN A 210 -7.51 25.64 -7.24
CA ASN A 210 -6.27 25.02 -7.70
C ASN A 210 -6.39 23.50 -7.94
N SER A 211 -7.59 23.06 -8.31
CA SER A 211 -7.93 21.67 -8.63
C SER A 211 -7.70 20.64 -7.50
N VAL A 212 -7.68 21.10 -6.24
CA VAL A 212 -7.53 20.24 -5.05
C VAL A 212 -8.81 19.43 -4.79
N PRO A 213 -8.75 18.09 -4.64
CA PRO A 213 -9.92 17.31 -4.30
C PRO A 213 -10.32 17.44 -2.82
N TYR A 214 -11.62 17.37 -2.56
CA TYR A 214 -12.20 17.17 -1.24
C TYR A 214 -13.43 16.27 -1.32
N TYR A 215 -13.87 15.76 -0.18
CA TYR A 215 -14.92 14.74 -0.10
C TYR A 215 -16.07 15.22 0.78
N ILE A 216 -17.28 15.14 0.25
CA ILE A 216 -18.53 15.52 0.91
C ILE A 216 -19.22 14.25 1.39
N ASN A 217 -19.59 14.18 2.67
CA ASN A 217 -20.45 13.14 3.20
C ASN A 217 -21.88 13.69 3.36
N HIS A 218 -22.79 13.24 2.50
CA HIS A 218 -24.18 13.71 2.48
C HIS A 218 -25.00 13.24 3.69
N GLN A 219 -24.64 12.11 4.30
CA GLN A 219 -25.34 11.57 5.48
C GLN A 219 -24.96 12.29 6.78
N MET A 220 -23.69 12.71 6.90
CA MET A 220 -23.19 13.44 8.08
C MET A 220 -23.16 14.96 7.88
N GLN A 221 -23.45 15.46 6.68
CA GLN A 221 -23.37 16.88 6.29
C GLN A 221 -22.00 17.51 6.58
N THR A 222 -20.93 16.75 6.35
CA THR A 222 -19.53 17.15 6.61
C THR A 222 -18.68 17.10 5.36
N THR A 223 -17.67 17.96 5.29
CA THR A 223 -16.60 17.91 4.26
C THR A 223 -15.27 17.45 4.89
N SER A 224 -14.42 16.82 4.07
CA SER A 224 -13.11 16.30 4.46
C SER A 224 -12.09 16.50 3.34
N TRP A 225 -10.85 16.82 3.68
CA TRP A 225 -9.74 16.74 2.72
C TRP A 225 -9.26 15.30 2.48
N ASP A 226 -9.54 14.38 3.41
CA ASP A 226 -9.07 13.00 3.35
C ASP A 226 -10.14 12.09 2.74
N HIS A 227 -9.70 11.24 1.81
CA HIS A 227 -10.56 10.23 1.18
C HIS A 227 -11.13 9.29 2.25
N PRO A 228 -12.39 8.84 2.18
CA PRO A 228 -13.00 8.00 3.22
C PRO A 228 -12.19 6.74 3.55
N MET A 229 -11.62 6.06 2.54
CA MET A 229 -10.75 4.90 2.77
C MET A 229 -9.38 5.28 3.34
N MET A 230 -8.83 6.47 3.06
CA MET A 230 -7.62 6.97 3.73
C MET A 230 -7.88 7.28 5.20
N THR A 231 -9.04 7.85 5.51
CA THR A 231 -9.51 8.08 6.88
C THR A 231 -9.60 6.75 7.65
N GLN A 232 -10.26 5.74 7.08
CA GLN A 232 -10.35 4.40 7.68
C GLN A 232 -8.98 3.72 7.83
N LEU A 233 -8.11 3.84 6.82
CA LEU A 233 -6.74 3.31 6.83
C LEU A 233 -5.92 3.87 7.99
N PHE A 234 -5.92 5.20 8.18
CA PHE A 234 -5.20 5.86 9.28
C PHE A 234 -5.85 5.58 10.63
N GLN A 235 -7.19 5.48 10.72
CA GLN A 235 -7.88 5.02 11.94
C GLN A 235 -7.46 3.60 12.34
N SER A 236 -7.31 2.67 11.38
CA SER A 236 -6.84 1.30 11.65
C SER A 236 -5.46 1.27 12.31
N MET A 237 -4.58 2.22 11.99
CA MET A 237 -3.22 2.29 12.54
C MET A 237 -3.19 2.65 14.04
N THR A 238 -4.30 3.06 14.64
CA THR A 238 -4.38 3.32 16.08
C THR A 238 -4.13 2.06 16.91
N GLU A 239 -4.45 0.87 16.40
CA GLU A 239 -4.17 -0.40 17.10
C GLU A 239 -2.66 -0.66 17.25
N LEU A 240 -1.83 -0.12 16.34
CA LEU A 240 -0.37 -0.32 16.31
C LEU A 240 0.36 0.41 17.46
N ARG A 241 -0.34 1.22 18.26
CA ARG A 241 0.18 1.90 19.47
C ARG A 241 0.82 0.92 20.47
N HIS A 242 0.45 -0.37 20.45
CA HIS A 242 1.04 -1.40 21.31
C HIS A 242 2.49 -1.79 20.94
N VAL A 243 2.97 -1.41 19.75
CA VAL A 243 4.34 -1.68 19.28
C VAL A 243 5.28 -0.68 19.94
N ARG A 244 6.12 -1.14 20.88
CA ARG A 244 6.97 -0.24 21.69
C ARG A 244 8.03 0.47 20.86
N PHE A 245 8.67 -0.24 19.95
CA PHE A 245 9.77 0.27 19.13
C PHE A 245 9.24 1.12 17.98
N SER A 246 9.62 2.40 17.93
CA SER A 246 9.18 3.37 16.93
C SER A 246 9.45 2.92 15.50
N ALA A 247 10.69 2.54 15.16
CA ALA A 247 11.07 2.16 13.80
C ALA A 247 10.17 1.06 13.21
N TYR A 248 9.83 0.02 13.98
CA TYR A 248 8.90 -1.03 13.53
C TYR A 248 7.45 -0.56 13.51
N ARG A 249 7.02 0.30 14.44
CA ARG A 249 5.66 0.87 14.46
C ARG A 249 5.41 1.74 13.22
N THR A 250 6.38 2.59 12.88
CA THR A 250 6.41 3.38 11.65
C THR A 250 6.47 2.48 10.43
N ALA A 251 7.36 1.48 10.38
CA ALA A 251 7.40 0.53 9.27
C ALA A 251 6.07 -0.22 9.06
N LEU A 252 5.37 -0.62 10.13
CA LEU A 252 4.03 -1.23 10.05
C LEU A 252 2.98 -0.25 9.51
N LYS A 253 3.02 1.02 9.92
CA LYS A 253 2.17 2.08 9.36
C LYS A 253 2.47 2.31 7.88
N SER A 254 3.74 2.53 7.53
CA SER A 254 4.21 2.70 6.14
C SER A 254 3.85 1.51 5.27
N ARG A 255 3.96 0.26 5.77
CA ARG A 255 3.58 -0.97 5.04
C ARG A 255 2.09 -1.06 4.76
N ARG A 256 1.23 -0.51 5.64
CA ARG A 256 -0.21 -0.39 5.39
C ARG A 256 -0.53 0.65 4.32
N VAL A 257 0.12 1.83 4.37
CA VAL A 257 0.01 2.83 3.30
C VAL A 257 0.49 2.25 1.97
N GLN A 258 1.68 1.64 1.96
CA GLN A 258 2.30 1.03 0.79
C GLN A 258 1.35 0.07 0.06
N LYS A 259 0.69 -0.83 0.80
CA LYS A 259 -0.29 -1.79 0.26
C LYS A 259 -1.60 -1.15 -0.17
N ALA A 260 -2.13 -0.20 0.61
CA ALA A 260 -3.37 0.49 0.27
C ALA A 260 -3.24 1.40 -0.97
N LEU A 261 -2.01 1.80 -1.31
CA LEU A 261 -1.67 2.52 -2.54
C LEU A 261 -1.09 1.61 -3.64
N CYS A 262 -1.05 0.29 -3.43
CA CYS A 262 -0.44 -0.70 -4.33
C CYS A 262 1.04 -0.42 -4.72
N LEU A 263 1.75 0.43 -3.96
CA LEU A 263 3.14 0.83 -4.25
C LEU A 263 4.14 -0.30 -3.98
N ASP A 264 3.76 -1.38 -3.28
CA ASP A 264 4.55 -2.61 -3.21
C ASP A 264 4.44 -3.51 -4.44
N LEU A 265 3.71 -3.09 -5.48
CA LEU A 265 3.74 -3.67 -6.81
C LEU A 265 4.62 -2.86 -7.78
N LEU A 266 4.72 -1.53 -7.59
CA LEU A 266 5.45 -0.58 -8.45
C LEU A 266 6.97 -0.76 -8.40
N ASP A 267 7.56 -1.37 -9.43
CA ASP A 267 9.02 -1.49 -9.53
C ASP A 267 9.71 -0.15 -9.83
N LEU A 268 10.90 0.05 -9.23
CA LEU A 268 11.73 1.25 -9.42
C LEU A 268 11.95 1.63 -10.89
N ALA A 269 12.19 0.66 -11.77
CA ALA A 269 12.43 0.90 -13.20
C ALA A 269 11.16 1.39 -13.93
N MET A 270 9.97 0.86 -13.57
CA MET A 270 8.69 1.33 -14.09
C MET A 270 8.42 2.77 -13.64
N ALA A 271 8.63 3.08 -12.35
CA ALA A 271 8.49 4.43 -11.84
C ALA A 271 9.42 5.43 -12.57
N HIS A 272 10.68 5.05 -12.83
CA HIS A 272 11.63 5.88 -13.57
C HIS A 272 11.18 6.14 -15.01
N GLY A 273 10.80 5.11 -15.76
CA GLY A 273 10.35 5.25 -17.14
C GLY A 273 9.12 6.15 -17.29
N VAL A 274 8.17 6.08 -16.35
CA VAL A 274 7.02 7.00 -16.34
C VAL A 274 7.43 8.43 -15.98
N PHE A 275 8.39 8.64 -15.07
CA PHE A 275 8.92 9.99 -14.80
C PHE A 275 9.64 10.60 -16.02
N GLU A 276 10.34 9.79 -16.80
CA GLU A 276 10.97 10.21 -18.06
C GLU A 276 9.92 10.53 -19.15
N GLN A 277 8.89 9.68 -19.29
CA GLN A 277 7.76 9.90 -20.21
C GLN A 277 7.03 11.22 -19.93
N HIS A 278 6.77 11.53 -18.65
CA HIS A 278 6.17 12.79 -18.20
C HIS A 278 7.17 13.96 -18.10
N GLN A 279 8.40 13.78 -18.62
CA GLN A 279 9.45 14.81 -18.69
C GLN A 279 9.82 15.43 -17.33
N LEU A 280 9.61 14.69 -16.24
CA LEU A 280 9.81 15.13 -14.85
C LEU A 280 11.31 15.16 -14.51
N THR A 281 12.05 16.06 -15.16
CA THR A 281 13.51 16.13 -15.15
C THR A 281 14.03 17.16 -14.15
N ASP A 282 13.47 18.37 -14.16
CA ASP A 282 13.73 19.39 -13.14
C ASP A 282 13.11 18.97 -11.79
N ASN A 283 13.95 18.82 -10.77
CA ASN A 283 13.52 18.43 -9.43
C ASN A 283 13.10 19.63 -8.55
N GLU A 284 13.46 20.87 -8.92
CA GLU A 284 13.01 22.10 -8.25
C GLU A 284 11.63 22.55 -8.74
N GLN A 285 11.24 22.19 -9.97
CA GLN A 285 9.93 22.46 -10.54
C GLN A 285 8.77 21.89 -9.67
N VAL A 286 7.67 22.63 -9.68
CA VAL A 286 6.43 22.31 -8.95
C VAL A 286 5.35 21.84 -9.92
N LEU A 287 4.76 20.68 -9.63
CA LEU A 287 3.58 20.14 -10.34
C LEU A 287 2.29 20.63 -9.68
N GLU A 288 1.28 20.88 -10.51
CA GLU A 288 -0.10 21.10 -10.08
C GLU A 288 -0.88 19.78 -10.08
N VAL A 289 -1.96 19.68 -9.30
CA VAL A 289 -2.75 18.44 -9.13
C VAL A 289 -3.08 17.71 -10.45
N PRO A 290 -3.50 18.37 -11.56
CA PRO A 290 -3.77 17.66 -12.81
C PRO A 290 -2.56 16.89 -13.37
N ALA A 291 -1.35 17.47 -13.32
CA ALA A 291 -0.14 16.80 -13.78
C ALA A 291 0.27 15.62 -12.87
N ILE A 292 0.03 15.75 -11.56
CA ILE A 292 0.20 14.64 -10.60
C ILE A 292 -0.77 13.51 -10.95
N ILE A 293 -2.03 13.83 -11.27
CA ILE A 293 -3.05 12.86 -11.68
C ILE A 293 -2.64 12.13 -12.96
N THR A 294 -2.20 12.83 -14.02
CA THR A 294 -1.81 12.18 -15.28
C THR A 294 -0.62 11.23 -15.08
N CYS A 295 0.40 11.64 -14.31
CA CYS A 295 1.55 10.78 -13.99
C CYS A 295 1.14 9.55 -13.16
N LEU A 296 0.27 9.72 -12.15
CA LEU A 296 -0.26 8.60 -11.37
C LEU A 296 -1.15 7.68 -12.22
N PHE A 297 -1.95 8.23 -13.13
CA PHE A 297 -2.78 7.45 -14.04
C PHE A 297 -1.93 6.53 -14.91
N THR A 298 -0.85 7.03 -15.54
CA THR A 298 0.09 6.17 -16.28
C THR A 298 0.71 5.09 -15.39
N ILE A 299 1.15 5.42 -14.18
CA ILE A 299 1.68 4.42 -13.21
C ILE A 299 0.67 3.30 -12.95
N TYR A 300 -0.61 3.63 -12.68
CA TYR A 300 -1.62 2.62 -12.38
C TYR A 300 -2.15 1.89 -13.63
N THR A 301 -2.11 2.48 -14.82
CA THR A 301 -2.37 1.78 -16.09
C THR A 301 -1.31 0.73 -16.39
N GLU A 302 -0.02 1.05 -16.21
CA GLU A 302 1.07 0.08 -16.35
C GLU A 302 0.99 -1.03 -15.30
N LEU A 303 0.62 -0.70 -14.05
CA LEU A 303 0.38 -1.71 -13.01
C LEU A 303 -0.83 -2.59 -13.31
N GLN A 304 -1.92 -2.07 -13.87
CA GLN A 304 -3.11 -2.86 -14.20
C GLN A 304 -2.83 -3.87 -15.33
N GLN A 305 -1.95 -3.55 -16.29
CA GLN A 305 -1.51 -4.51 -17.31
C GLN A 305 -0.80 -5.75 -16.71
N VAL A 306 -0.07 -5.57 -15.61
CA VAL A 306 0.65 -6.65 -14.91
C VAL A 306 -0.22 -7.33 -13.84
N TYR A 307 -1.13 -6.59 -13.20
CA TYR A 307 -1.91 -7.02 -12.04
C TYR A 307 -3.41 -6.63 -12.16
N PRO A 308 -4.14 -7.12 -13.19
CA PRO A 308 -5.49 -6.65 -13.53
C PRO A 308 -6.51 -6.83 -12.39
N ASP A 309 -6.46 -7.96 -11.68
CA ASP A 309 -7.38 -8.27 -10.58
C ASP A 309 -7.11 -7.47 -9.28
N LEU A 310 -6.06 -6.65 -9.24
CA LEU A 310 -5.60 -5.94 -8.02
C LEU A 310 -5.65 -4.41 -8.14
N ILE A 311 -5.78 -3.84 -9.34
CA ILE A 311 -5.65 -2.39 -9.58
C ILE A 311 -6.98 -1.79 -10.06
N ASP A 312 -7.66 -1.09 -9.16
CA ASP A 312 -8.73 -0.14 -9.48
C ASP A 312 -8.08 1.23 -9.75
N ILE A 313 -7.94 1.61 -11.03
CA ILE A 313 -7.18 2.81 -11.42
C ILE A 313 -7.77 4.10 -10.80
N PRO A 314 -9.07 4.43 -10.93
CA PRO A 314 -9.66 5.61 -10.28
C PRO A 314 -9.42 5.66 -8.76
N LEU A 315 -9.59 4.54 -8.06
CA LEU A 315 -9.37 4.48 -6.62
C LEU A 315 -7.88 4.65 -6.26
N CYS A 316 -6.98 3.91 -6.91
CA CYS A 316 -5.55 3.96 -6.64
C CYS A 316 -4.96 5.35 -6.92
N VAL A 317 -5.36 6.00 -8.03
CA VAL A 317 -4.94 7.37 -8.35
C VAL A 317 -5.40 8.36 -7.27
N ASP A 318 -6.67 8.33 -6.86
CA ASP A 318 -7.19 9.32 -5.90
C ASP A 318 -6.65 9.09 -4.48
N LEU A 319 -6.49 7.83 -4.05
CA LEU A 319 -5.82 7.49 -2.79
C LEU A 319 -4.36 7.95 -2.77
N CYS A 320 -3.61 7.74 -3.86
CA CYS A 320 -2.19 8.11 -3.92
C CYS A 320 -1.99 9.62 -4.03
N LEU A 321 -2.85 10.32 -4.78
CA LEU A 321 -2.92 11.79 -4.78
C LEU A 321 -3.21 12.31 -3.37
N ASN A 322 -4.23 11.77 -2.71
CA ASN A 322 -4.63 12.17 -1.36
C ASN A 322 -3.51 11.93 -0.34
N TRP A 323 -2.72 10.86 -0.50
CA TRP A 323 -1.52 10.63 0.29
C TRP A 323 -0.40 11.64 -0.01
N LEU A 324 -0.08 11.90 -1.27
CA LEU A 324 0.98 12.84 -1.67
C LEU A 324 0.68 14.27 -1.17
N LEU A 325 -0.56 14.74 -1.33
CA LEU A 325 -1.00 16.04 -0.80
C LEU A 325 -0.93 16.07 0.74
N ASN A 326 -1.27 14.97 1.42
CA ASN A 326 -1.13 14.88 2.88
C ASN A 326 0.33 14.92 3.38
N VAL A 327 1.26 14.34 2.64
CA VAL A 327 2.68 14.37 3.01
C VAL A 327 3.32 15.72 2.69
N TYR A 328 3.01 16.31 1.52
CA TYR A 328 3.78 17.43 0.93
C TYR A 328 3.02 18.73 0.64
N ASP A 329 1.68 18.74 0.60
CA ASP A 329 0.84 19.95 0.37
C ASP A 329 -0.21 20.10 1.48
N ARG A 330 0.26 20.38 2.71
CA ARG A 330 -0.59 20.50 3.89
C ARG A 330 -1.49 21.72 3.87
N ASP A 331 -1.02 22.79 3.23
CA ASP A 331 -1.73 24.06 3.09
C ASP A 331 -2.77 24.03 1.95
N ARG A 332 -2.89 22.90 1.23
CA ARG A 332 -3.82 22.67 0.11
C ARG A 332 -3.70 23.74 -0.98
N SER A 333 -2.45 24.04 -1.32
CA SER A 333 -2.08 24.94 -2.41
C SER A 333 -2.39 24.37 -3.80
N GLY A 334 -2.58 23.05 -3.92
CA GLY A 334 -2.75 22.32 -5.18
C GLY A 334 -1.43 21.98 -5.87
N LYS A 335 -0.32 22.02 -5.13
CA LYS A 335 1.04 22.05 -5.70
C LYS A 335 2.04 21.21 -4.92
N VAL A 336 2.85 20.40 -5.61
CA VAL A 336 3.88 19.54 -5.04
C VAL A 336 5.15 19.57 -5.90
N GLN A 337 6.33 19.72 -5.29
CA GLN A 337 7.61 19.65 -6.00
C GLN A 337 7.84 18.26 -6.64
N ILE A 338 8.42 18.23 -7.84
CA ILE A 338 8.76 16.99 -8.55
C ILE A 338 9.63 16.07 -7.68
N LEU A 339 10.64 16.64 -7.01
CA LEU A 339 11.48 15.90 -6.07
C LEU A 339 10.69 15.21 -4.95
N SER A 340 9.68 15.89 -4.40
CA SER A 340 8.86 15.39 -3.30
C SER A 340 7.94 14.25 -3.74
N MET A 341 7.30 14.39 -4.91
CA MET A 341 6.53 13.31 -5.52
C MET A 341 7.42 12.07 -5.78
N LYS A 342 8.59 12.26 -6.41
CA LYS A 342 9.55 11.19 -6.69
C LYS A 342 10.03 10.50 -5.40
N ILE A 343 10.52 11.24 -4.41
CA ILE A 343 10.99 10.65 -3.14
C ILE A 343 9.87 9.91 -2.42
N GLY A 344 8.62 10.41 -2.45
CA GLY A 344 7.46 9.71 -1.90
C GLY A 344 7.23 8.34 -2.55
N LEU A 345 7.08 8.32 -3.88
CA LEU A 345 6.81 7.11 -4.65
C LEU A 345 7.99 6.13 -4.60
N LEU A 346 9.24 6.59 -4.82
CA LEU A 346 10.43 5.75 -4.78
C LEU A 346 10.67 5.16 -3.37
N SER A 347 10.39 5.90 -2.29
CA SER A 347 10.50 5.37 -0.93
C SER A 347 9.54 4.19 -0.69
N LEU A 348 8.31 4.25 -1.21
CA LEU A 348 7.30 3.21 -1.04
C LEU A 348 7.23 2.16 -2.18
N SER A 349 7.98 2.32 -3.27
CA SER A 349 8.08 1.35 -4.38
C SER A 349 8.48 -0.09 -4.00
N LYS A 350 8.47 -1.01 -4.96
CA LYS A 350 9.12 -2.33 -4.96
C LYS A 350 10.52 -2.24 -5.59
N GLY A 351 11.48 -2.95 -5.00
CA GLY A 351 12.90 -2.95 -5.44
C GLY A 351 13.86 -3.21 -4.27
N HIS A 352 15.15 -3.45 -4.55
CA HIS A 352 16.11 -3.72 -3.49
C HIS A 352 16.48 -2.44 -2.72
N LEU A 353 16.75 -2.57 -1.42
CA LEU A 353 17.05 -1.44 -0.54
C LEU A 353 18.25 -0.61 -1.01
N GLY A 354 19.32 -1.26 -1.48
CA GLY A 354 20.49 -0.58 -2.02
C GLY A 354 20.20 0.19 -3.32
N GLU A 355 19.33 -0.34 -4.18
CA GLU A 355 18.88 0.35 -5.39
C GLU A 355 18.07 1.60 -5.04
N LYS A 356 17.16 1.51 -4.06
CA LYS A 356 16.44 2.69 -3.55
C LYS A 356 17.39 3.77 -3.06
N TYR A 357 18.44 3.42 -2.34
CA TYR A 357 19.43 4.40 -1.89
C TYR A 357 20.11 5.10 -3.08
N LYS A 358 20.45 4.36 -4.17
CA LYS A 358 20.97 4.93 -5.41
C LYS A 358 19.96 5.88 -6.09
N TYR A 359 18.71 5.43 -6.29
CA TYR A 359 17.67 6.26 -6.92
C TYR A 359 17.36 7.54 -6.13
N LEU A 360 17.27 7.45 -4.79
CA LEU A 360 17.02 8.59 -3.90
C LEU A 360 18.17 9.60 -3.89
N PHE A 361 19.42 9.13 -3.82
CA PHE A 361 20.61 9.98 -3.92
C PHE A 361 20.67 10.70 -5.28
N THR A 362 20.40 9.98 -6.36
CA THR A 362 20.41 10.52 -7.73
C THR A 362 19.36 11.63 -7.94
N GLN A 363 18.30 11.71 -7.13
CA GLN A 363 17.35 12.84 -7.22
C GLN A 363 17.87 14.14 -6.61
N VAL A 364 18.90 14.11 -5.77
CA VAL A 364 19.49 15.31 -5.16
C VAL A 364 20.95 15.55 -5.56
N ALA A 365 21.62 14.57 -6.16
CA ALA A 365 22.99 14.70 -6.63
C ALA A 365 23.14 15.78 -7.71
N SER A 366 24.32 16.39 -7.75
CA SER A 366 24.72 17.28 -8.84
C SER A 366 24.99 16.50 -10.13
N SER A 367 25.11 17.19 -11.26
CA SER A 367 25.54 16.61 -12.54
C SER A 367 26.93 15.95 -12.50
N ALA A 368 27.73 16.22 -11.46
CA ALA A 368 29.00 15.54 -11.20
C ALA A 368 28.85 14.24 -10.37
N GLY A 369 27.62 13.82 -10.03
CA GLY A 369 27.35 12.59 -9.27
C GLY A 369 27.58 12.70 -7.75
N VAL A 370 27.78 13.92 -7.21
CA VAL A 370 28.07 14.16 -5.78
C VAL A 370 27.01 15.04 -5.13
N CYS A 371 26.83 14.88 -3.81
CA CYS A 371 25.95 15.70 -2.97
C CYS A 371 26.74 16.59 -2.01
N ASN A 372 26.38 17.88 -1.95
CA ASN A 372 26.80 18.80 -0.88
C ASN A 372 25.82 18.74 0.33
N PRO A 373 26.12 19.40 1.47
CA PRO A 373 25.27 19.35 2.67
C PRO A 373 23.81 19.78 2.43
N LYS A 374 23.56 20.77 1.56
CA LYS A 374 22.21 21.26 1.25
C LYS A 374 21.41 20.27 0.41
N GLN A 375 22.06 19.56 -0.52
CA GLN A 375 21.45 18.50 -1.32
C GLN A 375 21.06 17.31 -0.43
N LEU A 376 21.93 16.92 0.52
CA LEU A 376 21.58 15.90 1.52
C LEU A 376 20.47 16.39 2.47
N ALA A 377 20.50 17.66 2.88
CA ALA A 377 19.43 18.26 3.69
C ALA A 377 18.07 18.13 3.00
N LEU A 378 18.01 18.43 1.70
CA LEU A 378 16.78 18.36 0.90
C LEU A 378 16.24 16.92 0.84
N LEU A 379 17.08 15.92 0.57
CA LEU A 379 16.68 14.50 0.60
C LEU A 379 16.13 14.08 1.97
N LEU A 380 16.81 14.45 3.06
CA LEU A 380 16.39 14.09 4.42
C LEU A 380 15.12 14.83 4.84
N HIS A 381 15.01 16.13 4.56
CA HIS A 381 13.83 16.96 4.84
C HIS A 381 12.59 16.49 4.07
N THR A 382 12.74 16.02 2.83
CA THR A 382 11.63 15.43 2.08
C THR A 382 11.26 14.05 2.62
N THR A 383 12.25 13.18 2.84
CA THR A 383 12.00 11.80 3.30
C THR A 383 11.37 11.74 4.70
N ILE A 384 11.71 12.67 5.61
CA ILE A 384 11.15 12.73 6.97
C ILE A 384 9.68 13.18 7.00
N GLN A 385 9.12 13.74 5.92
CA GLN A 385 7.69 14.08 5.87
C GLN A 385 6.79 12.83 5.92
N ILE A 386 7.27 11.68 5.43
CA ILE A 386 6.53 10.41 5.45
C ILE A 386 6.26 9.95 6.90
N PRO A 387 7.27 9.77 7.79
CA PRO A 387 7.01 9.48 9.20
C PRO A 387 6.40 10.67 9.97
N TYR A 388 6.51 11.91 9.48
CA TYR A 388 5.79 13.05 10.06
C TYR A 388 4.27 12.88 9.91
N GLN A 389 3.79 12.61 8.69
CA GLN A 389 2.36 12.41 8.42
C GLN A 389 1.79 11.17 9.14
N LEU A 390 2.64 10.18 9.45
CA LEU A 390 2.28 9.03 10.28
C LEU A 390 2.25 9.31 11.80
N GLY A 391 2.60 10.53 12.22
CA GLY A 391 2.66 10.95 13.63
C GLY A 391 3.83 10.37 14.41
N GLU A 392 4.98 10.10 13.75
CA GLU A 392 6.13 9.39 14.34
C GLU A 392 7.46 10.14 14.18
N ALA A 393 7.55 11.24 13.43
CA ALA A 393 8.82 11.95 13.13
C ALA A 393 9.67 12.31 14.36
N ALA A 394 9.07 12.59 15.51
CA ALA A 394 9.80 12.85 16.76
C ALA A 394 10.75 11.72 17.17
N ALA A 395 10.47 10.47 16.76
CA ALA A 395 11.35 9.32 17.02
C ALA A 395 12.54 9.21 16.06
N PHE A 396 12.64 10.10 15.06
CA PHE A 396 13.61 10.07 13.96
C PHE A 396 14.37 11.41 13.80
N GLY A 397 14.36 12.26 14.84
CA GLY A 397 15.00 13.60 14.83
C GLY A 397 14.04 14.78 14.68
N GLY A 398 12.75 14.53 14.44
CA GLY A 398 11.75 15.59 14.20
C GLY A 398 11.97 16.26 12.84
N SER A 399 11.81 17.58 12.78
CA SER A 399 12.07 18.38 11.58
C SER A 399 13.55 18.75 11.39
N ASN A 400 14.39 18.59 12.41
CA ASN A 400 15.81 18.98 12.37
C ASN A 400 16.68 17.82 11.85
N VAL A 401 17.14 17.93 10.61
CA VAL A 401 18.00 16.93 9.96
C VAL A 401 19.50 17.21 10.10
N GLU A 402 19.90 18.38 10.61
CA GLU A 402 21.31 18.80 10.73
C GLU A 402 22.21 17.78 11.47
N PRO A 403 21.78 17.13 12.58
CA PRO A 403 22.58 16.09 13.22
C PRO A 403 22.81 14.85 12.33
N SER A 404 21.91 14.58 11.39
CA SER A 404 22.07 13.51 10.40
C SER A 404 23.01 13.91 9.26
N ILE A 405 22.94 15.17 8.80
CA ILE A 405 23.88 15.72 7.82
C ILE A 405 25.30 15.68 8.40
N HIS A 406 25.51 16.24 9.59
CA HIS A 406 26.82 16.24 10.24
C HIS A 406 27.33 14.80 10.48
N SER A 407 26.46 13.86 10.85
CA SER A 407 26.80 12.44 10.97
C SER A 407 27.26 11.79 9.65
N CYS A 408 26.67 12.19 8.51
CA CYS A 408 27.07 11.71 7.18
C CYS A 408 28.41 12.33 6.74
N PHE A 409 28.55 13.64 6.92
CA PHE A 409 29.75 14.38 6.52
C PHE A 409 30.98 14.00 7.38
N GLN A 410 30.78 13.74 8.67
CA GLN A 410 31.82 13.16 9.54
C GLN A 410 32.19 11.72 9.13
N HIS A 411 31.26 10.94 8.57
CA HIS A 411 31.53 9.56 8.11
C HIS A 411 32.50 9.52 6.93
N VAL A 412 32.39 10.47 5.99
CA VAL A 412 33.29 10.59 4.82
C VAL A 412 34.62 11.30 5.11
N GLY A 413 34.86 11.69 6.36
CA GLY A 413 36.08 12.39 6.78
C GLY A 413 36.05 13.90 6.56
N ASP A 414 34.89 14.54 6.79
CA ASP A 414 34.69 16.00 6.77
C ASP A 414 35.03 16.67 5.41
N LYS A 415 34.77 15.97 4.31
CA LYS A 415 34.79 16.51 2.94
C LYS A 415 33.63 17.48 2.69
N ASP A 416 33.78 18.44 1.76
CA ASP A 416 32.67 19.32 1.33
C ASP A 416 31.56 18.61 0.52
N THR A 417 31.80 17.38 0.05
CA THR A 417 30.86 16.59 -0.75
C THR A 417 30.92 15.09 -0.43
N VAL A 418 29.80 14.40 -0.65
CA VAL A 418 29.61 12.95 -0.46
C VAL A 418 29.36 12.29 -1.81
N GLU A 419 30.06 11.19 -2.09
CA GLU A 419 29.84 10.34 -3.27
C GLU A 419 28.74 9.28 -3.04
N LEU A 420 28.23 8.67 -4.11
CA LEU A 420 27.10 7.74 -4.05
C LEU A 420 27.40 6.52 -3.16
N GLU A 421 28.54 5.87 -3.36
CA GLU A 421 28.98 4.71 -2.60
C GLU A 421 29.13 5.04 -1.10
N GLU A 422 29.66 6.23 -0.78
CA GLU A 422 29.81 6.72 0.59
C GLU A 422 28.46 6.96 1.29
N PHE A 423 27.50 7.57 0.58
CA PHE A 423 26.13 7.71 1.05
C PHE A 423 25.47 6.34 1.29
N VAL A 424 25.69 5.38 0.38
CA VAL A 424 25.18 4.02 0.53
C VAL A 424 25.80 3.32 1.75
N GLU A 425 27.10 3.48 2.01
CA GLU A 425 27.74 2.95 3.23
C GLU A 425 27.18 3.60 4.51
N TRP A 426 27.02 4.93 4.55
CA TRP A 426 26.38 5.64 5.67
C TRP A 426 24.95 5.12 5.92
N MET A 427 24.15 4.92 4.87
CA MET A 427 22.78 4.41 4.98
C MET A 427 22.72 2.97 5.54
N HIS A 428 23.74 2.14 5.30
CA HIS A 428 23.85 0.80 5.92
C HIS A 428 24.16 0.84 7.43
N LEU A 429 24.52 2.00 7.99
CA LEU A 429 24.62 2.20 9.44
C LEU A 429 23.26 2.42 10.11
N GLU A 430 22.17 2.49 9.32
CA GLU A 430 20.80 2.78 9.72
C GLU A 430 20.64 4.09 10.51
N PRO A 431 21.00 5.25 9.91
CA PRO A 431 20.94 6.55 10.58
C PRO A 431 19.51 6.90 11.03
N GLN A 432 19.40 7.56 12.19
CA GLN A 432 18.14 7.70 12.93
C GLN A 432 17.02 8.41 12.15
N SER A 433 17.34 9.28 11.19
CA SER A 433 16.37 9.93 10.29
C SER A 433 15.75 8.98 9.25
N MET A 434 16.49 7.94 8.86
CA MET A 434 16.14 7.06 7.73
C MET A 434 15.81 5.62 8.16
N VAL A 435 16.13 5.19 9.39
CA VAL A 435 16.00 3.80 9.89
C VAL A 435 14.60 3.17 9.72
N TRP A 436 13.54 3.96 9.57
CA TRP A 436 12.20 3.44 9.26
C TRP A 436 12.13 2.74 7.88
N LEU A 437 12.94 3.18 6.89
CA LEU A 437 12.97 2.65 5.52
C LEU A 437 13.61 1.25 5.41
N PRO A 438 14.83 0.97 5.94
CA PRO A 438 15.36 -0.39 5.95
C PRO A 438 14.51 -1.34 6.80
N VAL A 439 13.88 -0.85 7.88
CA VAL A 439 12.95 -1.66 8.69
C VAL A 439 11.66 -1.99 7.92
N LEU A 440 11.14 -1.09 7.07
CA LEU A 440 10.04 -1.38 6.14
C LEU A 440 10.38 -2.54 5.18
N HIS A 441 11.60 -2.55 4.63
CA HIS A 441 12.07 -3.64 3.76
C HIS A 441 12.20 -4.97 4.51
N ARG A 442 12.80 -4.96 5.72
CA ARG A 442 12.90 -6.17 6.55
C ARG A 442 11.53 -6.69 6.99
N LEU A 443 10.58 -5.80 7.27
CA LEU A 443 9.20 -6.16 7.56
C LEU A 443 8.51 -6.82 6.36
N ALA A 444 8.62 -6.23 5.17
CA ALA A 444 8.02 -6.78 3.94
C ALA A 444 8.57 -8.19 3.61
N ALA A 445 9.88 -8.41 3.79
CA ALA A 445 10.48 -9.75 3.68
C ALA A 445 9.96 -10.72 4.76
N ALA A 446 9.81 -10.25 6.00
CA ALA A 446 9.36 -11.08 7.11
C ALA A 446 7.89 -11.53 7.00
N GLU A 447 7.00 -10.78 6.35
CA GLU A 447 5.55 -11.09 6.26
C GLU A 447 5.25 -12.53 5.82
N THR A 448 6.04 -13.10 4.90
CA THR A 448 5.86 -14.46 4.38
C THR A 448 6.81 -15.49 5.01
N ALA A 449 7.78 -15.05 5.82
CA ALA A 449 8.78 -15.91 6.44
C ALA A 449 8.16 -16.84 7.49
N LYS A 450 8.47 -18.15 7.37
CA LYS A 450 8.01 -19.20 8.30
C LYS A 450 9.22 -19.89 8.91
N HIS A 451 9.41 -19.72 10.22
CA HIS A 451 10.51 -20.30 10.98
C HIS A 451 10.06 -21.57 11.70
N LYS A 452 10.82 -22.66 11.56
CA LYS A 452 10.66 -23.92 12.31
C LYS A 452 11.17 -23.82 13.75
N ALA A 453 10.85 -22.71 14.42
CA ALA A 453 11.21 -22.39 15.80
C ALA A 453 9.95 -22.15 16.63
N LYS A 454 10.02 -22.37 17.95
CA LYS A 454 8.92 -22.19 18.90
C LYS A 454 9.20 -21.01 19.80
N CYS A 455 8.29 -20.03 19.87
CA CYS A 455 8.50 -18.84 20.68
C CYS A 455 8.59 -19.21 22.17
N ASN A 456 9.71 -18.89 22.84
CA ASN A 456 9.90 -19.24 24.25
C ASN A 456 8.91 -18.50 25.19
N ILE A 457 8.23 -17.46 24.69
CA ILE A 457 7.24 -16.67 25.44
C ILE A 457 5.82 -17.23 25.21
N CYS A 458 5.16 -16.92 24.10
CA CYS A 458 3.78 -17.35 23.80
C CYS A 458 3.62 -18.81 23.37
N LYS A 459 4.70 -19.57 23.19
CA LYS A 459 4.71 -20.99 22.74
C LYS A 459 4.20 -21.24 21.32
N GLU A 460 3.89 -20.18 20.58
CA GLU A 460 3.58 -20.16 19.15
C GLU A 460 4.62 -20.91 18.30
N PHE A 461 4.15 -21.79 17.41
CA PHE A 461 4.93 -22.60 16.47
C PHE A 461 4.03 -23.05 15.30
N PRO A 462 4.48 -23.01 14.04
CA PRO A 462 5.70 -22.32 13.58
C PRO A 462 5.58 -20.81 13.76
N MET A 463 6.71 -20.13 13.90
CA MET A 463 6.72 -18.66 14.01
C MET A 463 6.62 -18.05 12.61
N VAL A 464 5.62 -17.19 12.38
CA VAL A 464 5.44 -16.41 11.14
C VAL A 464 5.77 -14.94 11.41
N GLY A 465 6.33 -14.24 10.44
CA GLY A 465 6.94 -12.93 10.68
C GLY A 465 8.32 -13.05 11.32
N PHE A 466 8.84 -11.95 11.85
CA PHE A 466 10.18 -11.88 12.42
C PHE A 466 10.45 -12.91 13.54
N ARG A 467 11.61 -13.57 13.47
CA ARG A 467 12.23 -14.35 14.55
C ARG A 467 13.32 -13.54 15.22
N TYR A 468 13.29 -13.44 16.55
CA TYR A 468 14.34 -12.79 17.36
C TYR A 468 15.01 -13.80 18.28
N ARG A 469 16.32 -14.04 18.11
CA ARG A 469 17.08 -15.04 18.90
C ARG A 469 18.12 -14.40 19.81
N SER A 470 18.14 -14.75 21.09
CA SER A 470 19.08 -14.13 22.03
C SER A 470 20.54 -14.57 21.82
N LEU A 471 21.43 -13.60 21.64
CA LEU A 471 22.88 -13.81 21.59
C LEU A 471 23.50 -14.16 22.96
N LYS A 472 22.73 -14.01 24.05
CA LYS A 472 23.16 -14.33 25.42
C LYS A 472 22.63 -15.69 25.91
N ARG A 473 21.46 -16.12 25.44
CA ARG A 473 20.80 -17.36 25.90
C ARG A 473 20.63 -18.34 24.75
N PHE A 474 21.24 -19.52 24.90
CA PHE A 474 21.15 -20.59 23.91
C PHE A 474 19.69 -21.00 23.67
N ASN A 475 19.34 -21.13 22.38
CA ASN A 475 18.01 -21.49 21.88
C ASN A 475 16.83 -20.76 22.57
N TYR A 476 16.99 -19.44 22.78
CA TYR A 476 15.93 -18.55 23.24
C TYR A 476 15.46 -17.66 22.09
N ASP A 477 14.35 -18.03 21.50
CA ASP A 477 13.69 -17.42 20.35
C ASP A 477 12.37 -16.74 20.75
N VAL A 478 12.08 -15.58 20.14
CA VAL A 478 10.92 -14.73 20.43
C VAL A 478 10.27 -14.31 19.10
N CYS A 479 8.95 -14.38 19.00
CA CYS A 479 8.22 -13.97 17.80
C CYS A 479 7.99 -12.46 17.73
N GLN A 480 7.76 -11.96 16.51
CA GLN A 480 7.34 -10.60 16.20
C GLN A 480 6.36 -10.01 17.22
N ARG A 481 5.21 -10.66 17.47
CA ARG A 481 4.18 -10.16 18.39
C ARG A 481 4.69 -10.01 19.83
N CYS A 482 5.51 -10.95 20.32
CA CYS A 482 6.07 -10.87 21.67
C CYS A 482 7.21 -9.85 21.80
N PHE A 483 8.03 -9.69 20.75
CA PHE A 483 9.11 -8.70 20.73
C PHE A 483 8.54 -7.27 20.66
N PHE A 484 7.63 -7.00 19.71
CA PHE A 484 7.02 -5.68 19.52
C PHE A 484 6.20 -5.20 20.72
N THR A 485 5.46 -6.10 21.40
CA THR A 485 4.74 -5.77 22.65
C THR A 485 5.66 -5.68 23.87
N GLY A 486 6.96 -6.00 23.74
CA GLY A 486 7.92 -6.05 24.83
C GLY A 486 7.55 -7.04 25.93
N ARG A 487 6.97 -8.19 25.56
CA ARG A 487 6.71 -9.28 26.51
C ARG A 487 8.04 -9.92 26.93
N THR A 488 8.17 -10.25 28.21
CA THR A 488 9.35 -10.91 28.78
C THR A 488 8.95 -12.06 29.69
N THR A 489 9.87 -13.01 29.88
CA THR A 489 9.76 -14.02 30.96
C THR A 489 10.64 -13.57 32.14
N ARG A 490 10.34 -14.01 33.37
CA ARG A 490 11.10 -13.63 34.60
C ARG A 490 12.64 -13.78 34.49
N SER A 491 13.14 -14.57 33.53
CA SER A 491 14.56 -14.85 33.33
C SER A 491 15.20 -14.18 32.09
N HIS A 492 14.44 -13.43 31.27
CA HIS A 492 14.95 -12.67 30.13
C HIS A 492 14.72 -11.17 30.31
N LYS A 493 15.68 -10.34 29.91
CA LYS A 493 15.52 -8.88 29.84
C LYS A 493 15.60 -8.45 28.38
N LEU A 494 14.73 -7.53 27.97
CA LEU A 494 14.73 -6.91 26.63
C LEU A 494 16.09 -6.29 26.26
N THR A 495 16.89 -5.88 27.25
CA THR A 495 18.25 -5.35 27.08
C THR A 495 19.32 -6.41 26.76
N TYR A 496 18.95 -7.68 26.59
CA TYR A 496 19.86 -8.70 26.08
C TYR A 496 19.92 -8.65 24.55
N PRO A 497 21.11 -8.71 23.93
CA PRO A 497 21.24 -8.65 22.47
C PRO A 497 20.51 -9.83 21.80
N MET A 498 19.85 -9.55 20.68
CA MET A 498 19.03 -10.47 19.89
C MET A 498 19.43 -10.37 18.41
N VAL A 499 19.57 -11.48 17.69
CA VAL A 499 19.61 -11.45 16.21
C VAL A 499 18.17 -11.48 15.69
N GLU A 500 17.86 -10.56 14.78
CA GLU A 500 16.65 -10.58 13.96
C GLU A 500 16.87 -11.45 12.73
N TYR A 501 15.86 -12.24 12.36
CA TYR A 501 15.78 -12.91 11.06
C TYR A 501 14.44 -12.56 10.42
N CYS A 502 14.50 -12.07 9.18
CA CYS A 502 13.35 -11.78 8.31
C CYS A 502 13.18 -12.80 7.18
N THR A 503 14.04 -13.82 7.08
CA THR A 503 14.02 -14.88 6.07
C THR A 503 14.03 -16.26 6.74
N PRO A 504 13.49 -17.32 6.09
CA PRO A 504 13.52 -18.68 6.64
C PRO A 504 14.96 -19.16 6.87
N THR A 505 15.34 -19.28 8.14
CA THR A 505 16.72 -19.60 8.58
C THR A 505 17.17 -20.97 8.10
N THR A 506 18.32 -21.01 7.42
CA THR A 506 19.03 -22.22 6.99
C THR A 506 19.90 -22.79 8.11
N SER A 507 20.21 -24.08 8.06
CA SER A 507 21.02 -24.76 9.09
C SER A 507 22.45 -24.19 9.23
N GLY A 508 23.01 -23.62 8.16
CA GLY A 508 24.30 -22.92 8.21
C GLY A 508 24.26 -21.61 9.02
N GLU A 509 23.10 -20.97 9.13
CA GLU A 509 22.93 -19.75 9.94
C GLU A 509 22.83 -20.08 11.42
N ASP A 510 22.06 -21.12 11.78
CA ASP A 510 22.05 -21.66 13.14
C ASP A 510 23.47 -21.98 13.66
N VAL A 511 24.35 -22.54 12.81
CA VAL A 511 25.76 -22.79 13.15
C VAL A 511 26.57 -21.50 13.25
N ARG A 512 26.45 -20.57 12.30
CA ARG A 512 27.17 -19.27 12.37
C ARG A 512 26.81 -18.53 13.66
N ASP A 513 25.54 -18.44 14.01
CA ASP A 513 25.07 -17.75 15.20
C ASP A 513 25.35 -18.52 16.50
N PHE A 514 25.46 -19.85 16.48
CA PHE A 514 26.03 -20.62 17.59
C PHE A 514 27.46 -20.18 17.91
N THR A 515 28.32 -19.97 16.90
CA THR A 515 29.68 -19.45 17.14
C THR A 515 29.68 -18.01 17.65
N LYS A 516 28.72 -17.16 17.23
CA LYS A 516 28.55 -15.80 17.78
C LYS A 516 28.10 -15.84 19.24
N VAL A 517 27.13 -16.70 19.61
CA VAL A 517 26.67 -16.91 21.00
C VAL A 517 27.83 -17.37 21.89
N LEU A 518 28.65 -18.32 21.44
CA LEU A 518 29.86 -18.75 22.16
C LEU A 518 30.84 -17.57 22.33
N LYS A 519 31.22 -16.90 21.24
CA LYS A 519 32.13 -15.74 21.27
C LYS A 519 31.60 -14.58 22.12
N ASN A 520 30.27 -14.46 22.29
CA ASN A 520 29.65 -13.43 23.12
C ASN A 520 29.56 -13.83 24.60
N LYS A 521 29.40 -15.12 24.94
CA LYS A 521 29.45 -15.61 26.34
C LYS A 521 30.78 -15.32 27.03
N PHE A 522 31.89 -15.31 26.28
CA PHE A 522 33.23 -15.01 26.81
C PHE A 522 33.59 -13.50 26.82
N ARG A 523 32.71 -12.59 26.38
CA ARG A 523 32.97 -11.13 26.41
C ARG A 523 32.46 -10.49 27.69
N SER A 524 33.25 -9.58 28.25
CA SER A 524 32.97 -8.94 29.55
C SER A 524 31.82 -7.94 29.48
N LYS A 525 31.23 -7.58 30.64
CA LYS A 525 30.23 -6.49 30.73
C LYS A 525 30.73 -5.18 30.09
N LYS A 526 32.03 -4.87 30.26
CA LYS A 526 32.70 -3.67 29.74
C LYS A 526 32.87 -3.67 28.21
N TYR A 527 32.80 -4.83 27.56
CA TYR A 527 32.72 -4.93 26.09
C TYR A 527 31.32 -4.52 25.61
N PHE A 528 30.25 -5.09 26.19
CA PHE A 528 28.88 -4.80 25.76
C PHE A 528 28.44 -3.36 26.05
N SER A 529 28.98 -2.71 27.09
CA SER A 529 28.76 -1.28 27.34
C SER A 529 29.52 -0.35 26.38
N LYS A 530 30.61 -0.81 25.74
CA LYS A 530 31.35 -0.06 24.71
C LYS A 530 30.87 -0.36 23.28
N HIS A 531 30.14 -1.45 23.09
CA HIS A 531 29.58 -1.84 21.80
C HIS A 531 28.08 -2.19 21.92
N PRO A 532 27.21 -1.23 22.27
CA PRO A 532 25.77 -1.39 22.09
C PRO A 532 25.49 -1.55 20.59
N ARG A 533 25.16 -2.77 20.16
CA ARG A 533 24.90 -3.10 18.75
C ARG A 533 23.51 -3.69 18.57
N LEU A 534 22.54 -2.79 18.42
CA LEU A 534 21.33 -2.88 17.57
C LEU A 534 20.66 -1.50 17.58
N GLY A 535 20.33 -0.96 16.41
CA GLY A 535 19.89 0.42 16.16
C GLY A 535 18.47 0.76 16.62
N TYR A 536 18.06 0.32 17.81
CA TYR A 536 16.79 0.71 18.45
C TYR A 536 17.04 1.28 19.83
N LEU A 537 17.91 2.29 19.91
CA LEU A 537 17.94 3.18 21.05
C LEU A 537 16.61 3.96 21.05
N PRO A 538 15.76 3.85 22.09
CA PRO A 538 14.72 4.84 22.27
C PRO A 538 15.42 6.20 22.49
N VAL A 539 14.97 7.23 21.77
CA VAL A 539 15.45 8.60 21.99
C VAL A 539 15.20 8.94 23.45
N GLN A 540 16.28 9.16 24.21
CA GLN A 540 16.17 9.87 25.48
C GLN A 540 15.85 11.32 25.12
N THR A 541 14.66 11.78 25.45
CA THR A 541 14.35 13.20 25.45
C THR A 541 15.32 13.87 26.42
N ILE A 542 16.24 14.67 25.88
CA ILE A 542 17.07 15.55 26.69
C ILE A 542 16.15 16.71 27.08
N ASP A 543 15.41 16.51 28.17
CA ASP A 543 14.69 17.60 28.81
C ASP A 543 15.73 18.64 29.27
N GLN A 544 15.69 19.82 28.67
CA GLN A 544 16.67 20.89 28.89
C GLN A 544 16.45 21.63 30.22
N THR A 545 16.43 20.89 31.33
CA THR A 545 16.51 21.42 32.69
C THR A 545 17.10 20.36 33.64
N SER A 546 18.43 20.33 33.74
CA SER A 546 19.15 19.61 34.79
C SER A 546 20.21 20.48 35.46
N GLU A 547 19.73 21.46 36.24
CA GLU A 547 20.50 22.05 37.33
C GLU A 547 19.89 21.60 38.67
N GLU A 548 20.74 21.11 39.58
CA GLU A 548 20.32 20.46 40.82
C GLU A 548 20.12 21.48 41.95
N TYR A 549 18.91 21.60 42.51
CA TYR A 549 18.73 22.12 43.86
C TYR A 549 17.64 21.38 44.64
N THR A 550 17.99 20.94 45.85
CA THR A 550 17.09 20.29 46.81
C THR A 550 16.42 21.32 47.71
N CYS A 551 15.09 21.35 47.81
CA CYS A 551 14.43 21.88 49.01
C CYS A 551 13.03 21.29 49.26
N SER A 552 12.63 21.43 50.52
CA SER A 552 11.49 20.90 51.28
C SER A 552 10.07 21.18 50.75
N GLN A 553 9.12 20.55 51.45
CA GLN A 553 7.68 20.80 51.48
C GLN A 553 7.27 22.28 51.29
N MET A 554 6.22 22.52 50.50
CA MET A 554 4.97 23.17 50.97
C MET A 554 3.82 22.98 49.96
N SER A 555 2.61 23.40 50.33
CA SER A 555 1.36 23.14 49.62
C SER A 555 0.73 24.41 49.04
N LEU A 556 -0.10 24.28 47.98
CA LEU A 556 -1.51 24.74 47.91
C LEU A 556 -2.04 24.91 46.46
N GLN A 557 -3.30 24.45 46.30
CA GLN A 557 -4.39 25.00 45.45
C GLN A 557 -4.29 25.09 43.91
N SER A 558 -5.31 24.50 43.29
CA SER A 558 -5.77 24.68 41.90
C SER A 558 -6.71 25.88 41.73
N PRO A 559 -6.85 26.38 40.48
CA PRO A 559 -8.17 26.38 39.83
C PRO A 559 -8.09 25.69 38.43
N GLN A 560 -9.09 24.95 37.91
CA GLN A 560 -10.42 25.38 37.44
C GLN A 560 -10.30 26.55 36.41
N ARG A 561 -10.84 26.51 35.18
CA ARG A 561 -11.79 25.56 34.57
C ARG A 561 -11.91 25.68 33.03
N THR A 562 -12.14 24.55 32.34
CA THR A 562 -12.83 24.38 31.02
C THR A 562 -12.26 24.98 29.70
N PRO A 563 -12.67 24.45 28.51
CA PRO A 563 -12.05 24.74 27.21
C PRO A 563 -12.88 25.64 26.28
N CYS A 564 -12.34 25.96 25.09
CA CYS A 564 -13.06 26.57 23.97
C CYS A 564 -12.84 25.77 22.68
N ALA A 565 -13.87 25.69 21.83
CA ALA A 565 -13.85 25.13 20.48
C ALA A 565 -14.92 25.84 19.62
N GLN A 566 -14.89 25.63 18.30
CA GLN A 566 -15.80 26.17 17.28
C GLN A 566 -15.68 27.68 16.98
N GLN A 567 -15.16 28.01 15.78
CA GLN A 567 -15.67 29.08 14.91
C GLN A 567 -14.94 29.12 13.55
N VAL A 568 -15.50 28.47 12.52
CA VAL A 568 -15.48 28.92 11.11
C VAL A 568 -16.71 28.34 10.42
N MET A 569 -17.69 29.18 10.09
CA MET A 569 -18.76 28.99 9.10
C MET A 569 -19.43 30.36 8.89
N ASP A 570 -20.03 30.55 7.71
CA ASP A 570 -20.81 31.71 7.22
C ASP A 570 -20.09 32.80 6.42
N ILE A 571 -20.00 32.56 5.11
CA ILE A 571 -20.06 33.62 4.09
C ILE A 571 -21.20 33.27 3.11
N CYS A 572 -22.42 33.70 3.43
CA CYS A 572 -23.48 33.85 2.43
C CYS A 572 -24.48 34.92 2.92
N GLY A 573 -24.50 36.08 2.26
CA GLY A 573 -25.15 37.27 2.82
C GLY A 573 -26.65 37.36 2.51
N ILE A 574 -27.48 37.35 3.56
CA ILE A 574 -28.85 37.89 3.52
C ILE A 574 -28.94 39.02 4.55
N ARG A 575 -29.09 40.26 4.05
CA ARG A 575 -29.32 41.43 4.93
C ARG A 575 -30.80 41.50 5.32
N ASN A 576 -31.06 41.69 6.61
CA ASN A 576 -32.25 42.38 7.08
C ASN A 576 -31.85 43.29 8.26
N THR A 577 -32.36 44.52 8.26
CA THR A 577 -32.00 45.59 9.20
C THR A 577 -32.95 45.63 10.40
N PRO A 578 -32.46 45.85 11.64
CA PRO A 578 -33.28 46.35 12.74
C PRO A 578 -33.42 47.89 12.72
N ASP A 579 -34.37 48.40 13.49
CA ASP A 579 -34.78 49.81 13.53
C ASP A 579 -33.83 50.79 14.24
N ARG A 580 -33.87 52.04 13.75
CA ARG A 580 -33.47 53.34 14.37
C ARG A 580 -31.99 53.63 14.62
#